data_AF-A0A2W4PXD2-F1
#
_entry.id   AF-A0A2W4PXD2-F1
#
_cell.length_a   1.000
_cell.length_b   1.000
_cell.length_c   1.000
_cell.angle_alpha   90.00
_cell.angle_beta   90.00
_cell.angle_gamma   90.00
#
_symmetry.space_group_name_H-M   'P 1'
#
loop_
_entity.id
_entity.type
_entity.pdbx_description
1 polymer ?
#
loop_
_entity_poly.entity_id
_entity_poly.type
_entity_poly.pdbx_seq_one_letter_code
_entity_poly.pdbx_strand_id
1 'polypeptide(L)' 'MRKIDAGQGCVAPNDETIRSGTYPLARPVYIYPTRKALERPEVKAFVEFYLKNAPELVPEVGYTPLPQEMYEESLQKIQ' A
#
# COMPACT_ATOMS: atom_id res chain seq x y z
N MET A 1 -27.12 11.98 8.76
CA MET A 1 -26.73 10.92 7.80
C MET A 1 -27.36 9.61 8.24
N ARG A 2 -28.20 8.98 7.41
CA ARG A 2 -28.85 7.69 7.74
C ARG A 2 -27.85 6.56 7.53
N LYS A 3 -27.57 5.80 8.59
CA LYS A 3 -26.86 4.51 8.51
C LYS A 3 -27.85 3.45 7.99
N ILE A 4 -27.43 2.64 7.03
CA ILE A 4 -28.18 1.48 6.53
C ILE A 4 -27.41 0.26 7.01
N ASP A 5 -27.91 -0.37 8.08
CA ASP A 5 -27.21 -1.42 8.82
C ASP A 5 -27.78 -2.79 8.42
N ALA A 6 -27.35 -3.32 7.28
CA ALA A 6 -27.63 -4.70 6.86
C ALA A 6 -26.67 -5.72 7.51
N GLY A 7 -26.37 -5.52 8.81
CA GLY A 7 -25.47 -6.35 9.62
C GLY A 7 -24.14 -5.65 9.95
N GLN A 8 -23.90 -5.39 11.25
CA GLN A 8 -22.67 -4.85 11.89
C GLN A 8 -22.37 -3.34 11.78
N GLY A 9 -23.11 -2.57 10.99
CA GLY A 9 -22.99 -1.11 10.94
C GLY A 9 -21.75 -0.61 10.19
N CYS A 10 -21.70 0.70 9.91
CA CYS A 10 -20.60 1.29 9.14
C CYS A 10 -19.28 1.31 9.92
N VAL A 11 -18.25 0.62 9.41
CA VAL A 11 -16.85 0.80 9.84
C VAL A 11 -16.32 2.11 9.25
N ALA A 12 -15.85 3.03 10.08
CA ALA A 12 -15.30 4.30 9.63
C ALA A 12 -13.86 4.12 9.11
N PRO A 13 -13.40 4.91 8.11
CA PRO A 13 -12.01 4.86 7.68
C PRO A 13 -11.10 5.45 8.76
N ASN A 14 -10.16 4.66 9.24
CA ASN A 14 -9.01 5.10 10.03
C ASN A 14 -7.86 4.13 9.83
N ASP A 15 -6.69 4.51 10.30
CA ASP A 15 -5.46 3.73 10.21
C ASP A 15 -5.60 2.27 10.70
N GLU A 16 -6.30 2.04 11.81
CA GLU A 16 -6.51 0.71 12.38
C GLU A 16 -7.43 -0.16 11.50
N THR A 17 -8.54 0.39 11.05
CA THR A 17 -9.54 -0.30 10.21
C THR A 17 -9.03 -0.53 8.80
N ILE A 18 -8.18 0.36 8.29
CA ILE A 18 -7.49 0.22 6.99
C ILE A 18 -6.42 -0.87 7.09
N ARG A 19 -5.55 -0.83 8.11
CA ARG A 19 -4.48 -1.83 8.29
C ARG A 19 -5.02 -3.23 8.60
N SER A 20 -6.10 -3.33 9.37
CA SER A 20 -6.75 -4.61 9.68
C SER A 20 -7.60 -5.17 8.54
N GLY A 21 -7.85 -4.38 7.48
CA GLY A 21 -8.74 -4.75 6.38
C GLY A 21 -10.22 -4.81 6.77
N THR A 22 -10.59 -4.34 7.96
CA THR A 22 -11.99 -4.30 8.42
C THR A 22 -12.77 -3.14 7.80
N TYR A 23 -12.07 -2.11 7.29
CA TYR A 23 -12.68 -1.11 6.43
C TYR A 23 -12.88 -1.69 5.01
N PRO A 24 -14.12 -1.88 4.54
CA PRO A 24 -14.41 -2.69 3.35
C PRO A 24 -13.93 -2.06 2.03
N LEU A 25 -13.53 -0.79 2.04
CA LEU A 25 -13.00 -0.08 0.87
C LEU A 25 -11.47 0.07 0.91
N ALA A 26 -10.80 -0.42 1.95
CA ALA A 26 -9.35 -0.47 2.01
C ALA A 26 -8.82 -1.44 0.96
N ARG A 27 -7.81 -1.03 0.20
CA ARG A 27 -7.13 -1.87 -0.78
C ARG A 27 -5.67 -1.47 -0.93
N PRO A 28 -4.74 -2.42 -1.08
CA PRO A 28 -3.35 -2.10 -1.39
C PRO A 28 -3.23 -1.47 -2.79
N VAL A 29 -2.28 -0.55 -2.93
CA VAL A 29 -1.89 0.01 -4.23
C VAL A 29 -0.66 -0.73 -4.74
N TYR A 30 -0.73 -1.23 -5.97
CA TYR A 30 0.36 -1.98 -6.59
C TYR A 30 0.92 -1.24 -7.80
N ILE A 31 2.23 -1.38 -8.01
CA ILE A 31 2.91 -1.03 -9.26
C ILE A 31 3.31 -2.31 -9.98
N TYR A 32 3.28 -2.29 -11.32
CA TYR A 32 3.51 -3.47 -12.15
C TYR A 32 4.64 -3.23 -13.16
N PRO A 33 5.90 -3.11 -12.72
CA PRO A 33 7.02 -3.06 -13.65
C PRO A 33 7.16 -4.39 -14.38
N THR A 34 7.44 -4.35 -15.69
CA THR A 34 7.75 -5.58 -16.43
C THR A 34 9.15 -6.08 -16.08
N ARG A 35 9.41 -7.39 -16.20
CA ARG A 35 10.75 -7.96 -15.98
C ARG A 35 11.82 -7.26 -16.83
N LYS A 36 11.50 -7.04 -18.12
CA LYS A 36 12.37 -6.31 -19.05
C LYS A 36 12.65 -4.87 -18.61
N ALA A 37 11.67 -4.19 -18.01
CA ALA A 37 11.89 -2.84 -17.49
C ALA A 37 12.84 -2.85 -16.28
N LEU A 38 12.76 -3.85 -15.41
CA LEU A 38 13.65 -4.00 -14.24
C LEU A 38 15.11 -4.31 -14.61
N GLU A 39 15.40 -4.75 -15.84
CA GLU A 39 16.77 -4.90 -16.34
C GLU A 39 17.47 -3.54 -16.55
N ARG A 40 16.70 -2.45 -16.68
CA ARG A 40 17.24 -1.09 -16.80
C ARG A 40 17.62 -0.57 -15.41
N PRO A 41 18.90 -0.23 -15.18
CA PRO A 41 19.37 0.18 -13.85
C PRO A 41 18.58 1.35 -13.26
N GLU A 42 18.22 2.34 -14.08
CA GLU A 42 17.47 3.52 -13.64
C GLU A 42 16.04 3.18 -13.19
N VAL A 43 15.40 2.18 -13.81
CA VAL A 43 14.06 1.74 -13.43
C VAL A 43 14.13 0.94 -12.13
N LYS A 44 15.08 0.01 -12.01
CA LYS A 44 15.27 -0.76 -10.78
C LYS A 44 15.56 0.16 -9.60
N ALA A 45 16.47 1.13 -9.76
CA ALA A 45 16.80 2.12 -8.74
C ALA A 45 15.58 2.94 -8.32
N PHE A 46 14.73 3.36 -9.27
CA PHE A 46 13.50 4.07 -8.95
C PHE A 46 12.51 3.21 -8.15
N VAL A 47 12.29 1.95 -8.54
CA VAL A 47 11.38 1.05 -7.82
C VAL A 47 11.91 0.73 -6.42
N GLU A 48 13.22 0.52 -6.27
CA GLU A 48 13.85 0.36 -4.96
C GLU A 48 13.69 1.60 -4.07
N PHE A 49 13.94 2.79 -4.63
CA PHE A 49 13.72 4.06 -3.93
C PHE A 49 12.26 4.21 -3.50
N TYR A 50 11.32 3.94 -4.41
CA TYR A 50 9.88 4.01 -4.14
C TYR A 50 9.51 3.12 -2.94
N LEU A 51 9.95 1.86 -2.93
CA LEU A 51 9.61 0.92 -1.85
C LEU A 51 10.28 1.27 -0.51
N LYS A 52 11.52 1.80 -0.53
CA LYS A 52 12.25 2.18 0.69
C LYS A 52 11.69 3.43 1.37
N ASN A 53 11.17 4.39 0.59
CA ASN A 53 10.73 5.69 1.11
C ASN A 53 9.20 5.78 1.24
N ALA A 54 8.44 4.85 0.64
CA ALA A 54 6.99 4.84 0.74
C ALA A 54 6.46 4.88 2.19
N PRO A 55 7.00 4.15 3.19
CA PRO A 55 6.48 4.20 4.56
C PRO A 55 6.42 5.62 5.15
N GLU A 56 7.38 6.47 4.79
CA GLU A 56 7.50 7.84 5.30
C GLU A 56 6.69 8.85 4.47
N LEU A 57 6.62 8.65 3.15
CA LEU A 57 6.02 9.63 2.23
C LEU A 57 4.51 9.48 2.06
N VAL A 58 3.97 8.25 2.14
CA VAL A 58 2.54 8.03 1.87
C VAL A 58 1.58 8.67 2.91
N PRO A 59 1.94 8.82 4.20
CA PRO A 59 1.11 9.55 5.16
C PRO A 59 0.94 11.03 4.79
N GLU A 60 1.95 11.67 4.20
CA GLU A 60 1.90 13.10 3.85
C GLU A 60 0.83 13.42 2.80
N VAL A 61 0.48 12.43 1.99
CA VAL A 61 -0.53 12.56 0.92
C VAL A 61 -1.83 11.82 1.23
N GLY A 62 -2.01 11.37 2.48
CA GLY A 62 -3.28 10.83 2.99
C GLY A 62 -3.49 9.33 2.79
N TYR A 63 -2.45 8.56 2.46
CA TYR A 63 -2.52 7.09 2.46
C TYR A 63 -2.00 6.52 3.79
N THR A 64 -2.51 5.34 4.14
CA THR A 64 -1.97 4.55 5.25
C THR A 64 -0.82 3.67 4.73
N PRO A 65 0.36 3.67 5.39
CA PRO A 65 1.48 2.82 4.99
C PRO A 65 1.17 1.34 5.20
N LEU A 66 1.77 0.50 4.36
CA LEU A 66 1.70 -0.95 4.52
C LEU A 66 2.53 -1.40 5.73
N PRO A 67 2.30 -2.61 6.26
CA PRO A 67 3.24 -3.26 7.16
C PRO A 67 4.64 -3.37 6.54
N GLN A 68 5.68 -3.22 7.36
CA GLN A 68 7.08 -3.19 6.94
C GLN A 68 7.46 -4.46 6.15
N GLU A 69 6.95 -5.61 6.58
CA GLU A 69 7.22 -6.92 5.98
C GLU A 69 6.78 -6.97 4.51
N MET A 70 5.69 -6.28 4.15
CA MET A 70 5.21 -6.23 2.76
C MET A 70 6.13 -5.42 1.83
N TYR A 71 6.80 -4.39 2.35
CA TYR A 71 7.81 -3.66 1.60
C TYR A 71 9.06 -4.51 1.39
N GLU A 72 9.48 -5.25 2.42
CA GLU A 72 10.63 -6.16 2.34
C GLU A 72 10.40 -7.30 1.34
N GLU A 73 9.23 -7.94 1.37
CA GLU A 73 8.83 -8.93 0.37
C GLU A 73 8.82 -8.35 -1.05
N SER A 74 8.38 -7.09 -1.21
CA SER A 74 8.35 -6.42 -2.51
C SER A 74 9.76 -6.10 -3.02
N LEU A 75 10.67 -5.70 -2.12
CA LEU A 75 12.08 -5.48 -2.45
C LEU A 75 12.76 -6.79 -2.88
N GLN A 76 12.48 -7.90 -2.21
CA GLN A 76 13.01 -9.22 -2.60
C GLN A 76 12.56 -9.66 -4.00
N LYS A 77 11.36 -9.27 -4.45
CA LYS A 77 10.83 -9.62 -5.78
C LYS A 77 11.51 -8.90 -6.94
N ILE A 78 12.22 -7.80 -6.67
CA ILE A 78 12.88 -6.97 -7.69
C ILE A 78 14.41 -7.05 -7.64
N GLN A 79 14.97 -7.72 -6.62
CA GLN A 79 16.39 -8.03 -6.54
C GLN A 79 16.79 -9.03 -7.61
#